data_AF-A0A8T6TTH2-F1
#
_entry.id   AF-A0A8T6TTH2-F1
#
_cell.length_a   1.000
_cell.length_b   1.000
_cell.length_c   1.000
_cell.angle_alpha   90.00
_cell.angle_beta   90.00
_cell.angle_gamma   90.00
#
_symmetry.space_group_name_H-M   'P 1'
#
loop_
_entity.id
_entity.type
_entity.pdbx_description
1 polymer ?
#
loop_
_entity_poly.entity_id
_entity_poly.type
_entity_poly.pdbx_seq_one_letter_code
_entity_poly.pdbx_strand_id
1 'polypeptide(L)'
;MLVGDAAGHTHPITGGGIHQALEAGRLAGEAAGAFIGGDKGALERYEPGFMELFSHHLGRAVERRRELVAGLSGVSMAEGAFGPLARRTWIGFKEYYRKEAER
;
A
#
# COMPACT_ATOMS: atom_id res chain seq x y z
N MET A 1 10.50 -15.87 -1.79
CA MET A 1 9.59 -14.80 -1.32
C MET A 1 10.43 -13.58 -0.99
N LEU A 2 9.96 -12.38 -1.35
CA LEU A 2 10.55 -11.10 -0.92
C LEU A 2 9.63 -10.47 0.12
N VAL A 3 10.18 -9.72 1.07
CA VAL A 3 9.42 -9.06 2.15
C VAL A 3 9.90 -7.62 2.38
N GLY A 4 9.04 -6.80 3.00
CA GLY A 4 9.38 -5.43 3.39
C GLY A 4 9.74 -4.53 2.21
N ASP A 5 10.75 -3.68 2.38
CA ASP A 5 11.20 -2.75 1.34
C ASP A 5 11.67 -3.46 0.08
N ALA A 6 12.29 -4.64 0.19
CA ALA A 6 12.70 -5.45 -0.95
C ALA A 6 11.52 -5.92 -1.81
N ALA A 7 10.31 -5.97 -1.23
CA ALA A 7 9.07 -6.29 -1.94
C ALA A 7 8.20 -5.05 -2.23
N GLY A 8 8.66 -3.84 -1.91
CA GLY A 8 7.88 -2.61 -2.11
C GLY A 8 6.65 -2.49 -1.21
N HIS A 9 6.68 -3.10 -0.01
CA HIS A 9 5.53 -3.14 0.90
C HIS A 9 5.25 -1.82 1.65
N THR A 10 6.05 -0.79 1.45
CA THR A 10 5.86 0.51 2.11
C THR A 10 4.59 1.20 1.66
N HIS A 11 3.90 1.89 2.57
CA HIS A 11 2.70 2.64 2.25
C HIS A 11 3.02 3.84 1.33
N PRO A 12 2.53 3.89 0.08
CA PRO A 12 2.94 4.88 -0.93
C PRO A 12 2.75 6.36 -0.58
N ILE A 13 1.89 6.68 0.39
CA ILE A 13 1.63 8.06 0.84
C ILE A 13 2.51 8.45 2.03
N THR A 14 2.66 7.55 3.00
CA THR A 14 3.31 7.88 4.29
C THR A 14 4.76 7.41 4.36
N GLY A 15 5.16 6.49 3.48
CA GLY A 15 6.46 5.80 3.55
C GLY A 15 6.54 4.76 4.67
N GLY A 16 5.49 4.57 5.48
CA GLY A 16 5.49 3.61 6.57
C GLY A 16 5.52 2.17 6.06
N GLY A 17 6.53 1.40 6.47
CA GLY A 17 6.72 -0.01 6.04
C GLY A 17 6.93 -1.03 7.16
N ILE A 18 7.14 -0.60 8.41
CA ILE A 18 7.53 -1.50 9.51
C ILE A 18 6.46 -2.57 9.75
N HIS A 19 5.20 -2.18 9.87
CA HIS A 19 4.09 -3.12 10.10
C HIS A 19 3.96 -4.13 8.95
N GLN A 20 4.02 -3.64 7.71
CA GLN A 20 3.93 -4.49 6.52
C GLN A 20 5.14 -5.43 6.38
N ALA A 21 6.33 -4.98 6.76
CA ALA A 21 7.52 -5.80 6.78
C ALA A 21 7.44 -6.92 7.84
N LEU A 22 6.92 -6.62 9.04
CA LEU A 22 6.70 -7.60 10.09
C LEU A 22 5.68 -8.67 9.67
N GLU A 23 4.52 -8.26 9.19
CA GLU A 23 3.48 -9.20 8.75
C GLU A 23 3.92 -10.04 7.53
N ALA A 24 4.57 -9.41 6.54
CA ALA A 24 5.13 -10.14 5.41
C ALA A 24 6.23 -11.12 5.84
N GLY A 25 7.09 -10.72 6.77
CA GLY A 25 8.13 -11.58 7.35
C GLY A 25 7.53 -12.79 8.06
N ARG A 26 6.48 -12.59 8.85
CA ARG A 26 5.74 -13.65 9.53
C ARG A 26 5.13 -14.64 8.53
N LEU A 27 4.38 -14.16 7.55
CA LEU A 27 3.75 -15.00 6.52
C LEU A 27 4.80 -15.79 5.71
N ALA A 28 5.89 -15.14 5.32
CA ALA A 28 6.98 -15.78 4.59
C ALA A 28 7.68 -16.85 5.44
N GLY A 29 7.88 -16.59 6.73
CA GLY A 29 8.46 -17.55 7.68
C GLY A 29 7.57 -18.77 7.88
N GLU A 30 6.26 -18.58 8.05
CA GLU A 30 5.27 -19.65 8.16
C GLU A 30 5.24 -20.53 6.90
N ALA A 31 5.20 -19.90 5.72
CA ALA A 31 5.24 -20.60 4.44
C ALA A 31 6.54 -21.40 4.24
N ALA A 32 7.70 -20.81 4.60
CA ALA A 32 8.99 -21.48 4.52
C ALA A 32 9.10 -22.66 5.50
N GLY A 33 8.61 -22.49 6.74
CA GLY A 33 8.59 -23.55 7.74
C GLY A 33 7.74 -24.74 7.29
N ALA A 34 6.54 -24.49 6.77
CA ALA A 34 5.67 -25.54 6.22
C ALA A 34 6.30 -26.25 5.01
N PHE A 35 6.99 -25.52 4.14
CA PHE A 35 7.68 -26.09 2.99
C PHE A 35 8.79 -27.07 3.39
N ILE A 36 9.62 -26.67 4.37
CA ILE A 36 10.67 -27.53 4.94
C ILE A 36 10.03 -28.73 5.65
N GLY A 37 8.86 -28.56 6.26
CA GLY A 37 8.05 -29.61 6.87
C GLY A 37 7.40 -30.60 5.89
N GLY A 38 7.57 -30.43 4.59
CA GLY A 38 7.14 -31.38 3.55
C GLY A 38 5.97 -30.91 2.69
N ASP A 39 5.32 -29.79 3.03
CA ASP A 39 4.25 -29.23 2.21
C ASP A 39 4.82 -28.45 1.02
N LYS A 40 4.94 -29.11 -0.13
CA LYS A 40 5.55 -28.53 -1.33
C LYS A 40 4.79 -27.33 -1.92
N GLY A 41 3.50 -27.17 -1.61
CA GLY A 41 2.69 -26.03 -2.06
C GLY A 41 2.72 -24.85 -1.10
N ALA A 42 3.40 -24.95 0.04
CA ALA A 42 3.29 -23.95 1.11
C ALA A 42 3.73 -22.54 0.72
N LEU A 43 4.74 -22.42 -0.16
CA LEU A 43 5.28 -21.12 -0.58
C LEU A 43 4.25 -20.28 -1.36
N GLU A 44 3.32 -20.92 -2.05
CA GLU A 44 2.28 -20.26 -2.85
C GLU A 44 1.24 -19.54 -1.97
N ARG A 45 1.17 -19.87 -0.67
CA ARG A 45 0.25 -19.22 0.27
C ARG A 45 0.67 -17.82 0.70
N TYR A 46 1.94 -17.47 0.50
CA TYR A 46 2.49 -16.19 0.97
C TYR A 46 1.82 -14.99 0.30
N GLU A 47 1.78 -14.96 -1.03
CA GLU A 47 1.25 -13.81 -1.76
C GLU A 47 -0.26 -13.59 -1.51
N PRO A 48 -1.13 -14.61 -1.59
CA PRO A 48 -2.54 -14.47 -1.24
C PRO A 48 -2.74 -13.96 0.19
N GLY A 49 -1.98 -14.47 1.17
CA GLY A 49 -2.09 -14.03 2.57
C GLY A 49 -1.66 -12.56 2.75
N PHE A 50 -0.62 -12.11 2.05
CA PHE A 50 -0.23 -10.69 2.08
C PHE A 50 -1.29 -9.80 1.40
N MET A 51 -1.83 -10.25 0.27
CA MET A 51 -2.85 -9.52 -0.48
C MET A 51 -4.15 -9.40 0.30
N GLU A 52 -4.56 -10.42 1.04
CA GLU A 52 -5.72 -10.37 1.92
C GLU A 52 -5.60 -9.25 2.97
N LEU A 53 -4.42 -9.12 3.59
CA LEU A 53 -4.19 -8.13 4.64
C LEU A 53 -4.06 -6.70 4.08
N PHE A 54 -3.41 -6.52 2.93
CA PHE A 54 -2.90 -5.20 2.52
C PHE A 54 -3.39 -4.67 1.18
N SER A 55 -3.97 -5.50 0.30
CA SER A 55 -4.31 -5.11 -1.08
C SER A 55 -5.19 -3.85 -1.15
N HIS A 56 -6.26 -3.80 -0.36
CA HIS A 56 -7.17 -2.66 -0.35
C HIS A 56 -6.50 -1.40 0.24
N HIS A 57 -5.71 -1.56 1.29
CA HIS A 57 -5.04 -0.43 1.96
C HIS A 57 -3.94 0.18 1.10
N LEU A 58 -3.02 -0.64 0.59
CA LEU A 58 -1.92 -0.21 -0.27
C LEU A 58 -2.43 0.20 -1.66
N GLY A 59 -3.45 -0.48 -2.20
CA GLY A 59 -4.06 -0.15 -3.48
C GLY A 59 -4.61 1.27 -3.50
N ARG A 60 -5.38 1.66 -2.47
CA ARG A 60 -5.84 3.06 -2.30
C ARG A 60 -4.65 4.02 -2.24
N ALA A 61 -3.63 3.69 -1.45
CA ALA A 61 -2.48 4.56 -1.30
C ALA A 61 -1.70 4.76 -2.62
N VAL A 62 -1.61 3.74 -3.47
CA VAL A 62 -1.06 3.85 -4.84
C VAL A 62 -1.91 4.82 -5.66
N GLU A 63 -3.22 4.65 -5.67
CA GLU A 63 -4.16 5.53 -6.39
C GLU A 63 -3.99 6.99 -5.95
N ARG A 64 -4.01 7.25 -4.64
CA ARG A 64 -3.82 8.59 -4.07
C ARG A 64 -2.43 9.16 -4.34
N ARG A 65 -1.39 8.32 -4.41
CA ARG A 65 -0.04 8.78 -4.72
C ARG A 65 0.04 9.25 -6.18
N ARG A 66 -0.59 8.52 -7.10
CA ARG A 66 -0.69 8.93 -8.51
C ARG A 66 -1.44 10.26 -8.64
N GLU A 67 -2.56 10.38 -7.94
CA GLU A 67 -3.37 11.59 -7.89
C GLU A 67 -2.59 12.79 -7.33
N LEU A 68 -1.85 12.59 -6.23
CA LEU A 68 -0.98 13.61 -5.64
C LEU A 68 0.09 14.09 -6.62
N VAL A 69 0.81 13.15 -7.24
CA VAL A 69 1.89 13.46 -8.18
C VAL A 69 1.35 14.21 -9.41
N ALA A 70 0.22 13.77 -9.97
CA ALA A 70 -0.43 14.44 -11.08
C ALA A 70 -0.91 15.85 -10.71
N GLY A 71 -1.51 16.00 -9.53
CA GLY A 71 -1.99 17.29 -9.03
C GLY A 71 -0.86 18.29 -8.78
N LEU A 72 0.24 17.86 -8.16
CA LEU A 72 1.37 18.73 -7.84
C LEU A 72 2.02 19.36 -9.09
N SER A 73 2.04 18.64 -10.21
CA SER A 73 2.51 19.18 -11.50
C SER A 73 1.70 20.41 -11.96
N GLY A 74 0.43 20.53 -11.53
CA GLY A 74 -0.43 21.69 -11.84
C GLY A 74 -0.55 22.74 -10.72
N VAL A 75 -0.23 22.39 -9.47
CA VAL A 75 -0.41 23.27 -8.28
C VAL A 75 0.47 24.52 -8.32
N SER A 76 1.58 24.49 -9.07
CA SER A 76 2.45 25.66 -9.31
C SER A 76 1.69 26.89 -9.86
N MET A 77 0.54 26.70 -10.51
CA MET A 77 -0.14 27.76 -11.28
C MET A 77 -1.36 28.39 -10.58
N ALA A 78 -1.86 27.85 -9.46
CA ALA A 78 -3.08 28.34 -8.82
C ALA A 78 -2.95 28.45 -7.29
N GLU A 79 -3.05 29.67 -6.77
CA GLU A 79 -3.07 29.94 -5.34
C GLU A 79 -4.23 29.20 -4.66
N GLY A 80 -3.94 28.50 -3.54
CA GLY A 80 -4.94 27.72 -2.80
C GLY A 80 -5.25 26.32 -3.34
N ALA A 81 -4.70 25.90 -4.48
CA ALA A 81 -4.97 24.57 -5.06
C ALA A 81 -4.45 23.38 -4.22
N PHE A 82 -3.44 23.61 -3.37
CA PHE A 82 -2.85 22.56 -2.54
C PHE A 82 -3.80 22.03 -1.46
N GLY A 83 -4.62 22.89 -0.85
CA GLY A 83 -5.49 22.49 0.27
C GLY A 83 -6.49 21.38 -0.11
N PRO A 84 -7.29 21.55 -1.17
CA PRO A 84 -8.18 20.51 -1.67
C PRO A 84 -7.45 19.23 -2.11
N LEU A 85 -6.28 19.36 -2.76
CA LEU A 85 -5.44 18.22 -3.15
C LEU A 85 -4.97 17.41 -1.92
N ALA A 86 -4.44 18.08 -0.91
CA ALA A 86 -3.97 17.43 0.30
C ALA A 86 -5.09 16.65 1.02
N ARG A 87 -6.32 17.20 1.08
CA ARG A 87 -7.45 16.53 1.73
C ARG A 87 -7.82 15.19 1.08
N ARG A 88 -7.78 15.12 -0.25
CA ARG A 88 -8.13 13.90 -1.00
C ARG A 88 -6.98 12.91 -1.12
N THR A 89 -5.72 13.34 -0.99
CA THR A 89 -4.57 12.44 -1.17
C THR A 89 -3.83 12.06 0.12
N TRP A 90 -4.08 12.74 1.24
CA TRP A 90 -3.39 12.47 2.50
C TRP A 90 -4.28 11.74 3.53
N ILE A 91 -3.75 10.66 4.11
CA ILE A 91 -4.47 9.73 4.99
C ILE A 91 -5.10 10.37 6.24
N GLY A 92 -4.58 11.53 6.68
CA GLY A 92 -5.12 12.24 7.84
C GLY A 92 -6.48 12.90 7.63
N PHE A 93 -6.99 12.94 6.39
CA PHE A 93 -8.27 13.57 6.06
C PHE A 93 -9.33 12.52 5.72
N LYS A 94 -10.61 12.85 5.96
CA LYS A 94 -11.72 11.92 5.68
C LYS A 94 -11.93 11.71 4.18
N GLU A 95 -11.64 12.75 3.40
CA GLU A 95 -11.79 12.79 1.95
C GLU A 95 -10.88 11.77 1.25
N TYR A 96 -9.72 11.44 1.84
CA TYR A 96 -8.83 10.37 1.38
C TYR A 96 -9.54 9.02 1.20
N TYR A 97 -10.49 8.72 2.08
CA TYR A 97 -11.24 7.46 2.11
C TYR A 97 -12.49 7.46 1.23
N ARG A 98 -12.87 8.61 0.65
CA ARG A 98 -14.07 8.73 -0.17
C ARG A 98 -13.80 8.17 -1.57
N LYS A 99 -14.62 7.22 -2.03
CA LYS A 99 -14.63 6.84 -3.45
C LYS A 99 -15.09 8.06 -4.26
N GLU A 100 -14.40 8.41 -5.34
CA GLU A 100 -14.97 9.38 -6.27
C GLU A 100 -16.30 8.79 -6.78
N ALA A 101 -17.38 9.58 -6.72
CA ALA A 101 -18.61 9.19 -7.39
C ALA A 101 -18.27 9.05 -8.88
N GLU A 102 -18.65 7.91 -9.47
CA GLU A 102 -18.48 7.62 -10.90
C GLU A 102 -18.88 8.86 -11.71
N ARG A 103 -17.91 9.45 -12.41
CA ARG A 103 -18.13 10.53 -13.37
C ARG A 103 -18.32 9.96 -14.76
#